data_AF-B6XUI8-F1
#
_entry.id   AF-B6XUI8-F1
#
_cell.length_a   1.000
_cell.length_b   1.000
_cell.length_c   1.000
_cell.angle_alpha   90.00
_cell.angle_beta   90.00
_cell.angle_gamma   90.00
#
_symmetry.space_group_name_H-M   'P 1'
#
loop_
_entity.id
_entity.type
_entity.pdbx_description
1 polymer ?
#
loop_
_entity_poly.entity_id
_entity_poly.type
_entity_poly.pdbx_seq_one_letter_code
_entity_poly.pdbx_strand_id
1 'polypeptide(L)' 'MKAKFDALGVAVRAGVDPANAASLIGLDGVRFTGLQPVSLKNPDDE' A
#
# COMPACT_ATOMS: atom_id res chain seq x y z
N MET A 1 3.17 15.38 -0.53
CA MET A 1 2.23 14.24 -0.33
C MET A 1 2.58 13.05 -1.23
N LYS A 2 2.71 13.21 -2.56
CA LYS A 2 3.16 12.17 -3.51
C LYS A 2 4.39 11.38 -3.02
N ALA A 3 5.47 12.07 -2.63
CA ALA A 3 6.69 11.44 -2.17
C ALA A 3 6.51 10.46 -0.99
N LYS A 4 5.58 10.74 -0.07
CA LYS A 4 5.28 9.84 1.05
C LYS A 4 4.58 8.56 0.57
N PHE A 5 3.66 8.67 -0.37
CA PHE A 5 3.00 7.51 -0.97
C PHE A 5 3.94 6.69 -1.86
N ASP A 6 4.87 7.35 -2.57
CA ASP A 6 5.92 6.65 -3.32
C ASP A 6 6.82 5.85 -2.36
N ALA A 7 7.24 6.46 -1.24
CA ALA A 7 8.02 5.80 -0.20
C ALA A 7 7.27 4.62 0.45
N LEU A 8 5.96 4.76 0.69
CA LEU A 8 5.11 3.67 1.18
C LEU A 8 5.15 2.46 0.23
N GLY A 9 4.98 2.71 -1.07
CA GLY A 9 5.01 1.66 -2.08
C GLY A 9 6.36 0.96 -2.15
N VAL A 10 7.46 1.69 -1.97
CA VAL A 10 8.82 1.12 -1.89
C VAL A 10 8.98 0.24 -0.65
N ALA A 11 8.55 0.72 0.51
CA ALA A 11 8.65 -0.02 1.77
C ALA A 11 7.86 -1.35 1.73
N VAL A 12 6.62 -1.32 1.22
CA VAL A 12 5.79 -2.52 1.10
C VAL A 12 6.41 -3.52 0.12
N ARG A 13 6.93 -3.09 -1.03
CA ARG A 13 7.64 -3.98 -1.97
C ARG A 13 8.95 -4.56 -1.41
N ALA A 14 9.57 -3.88 -0.45
CA ALA A 14 10.72 -4.40 0.29
C ALA A 14 10.35 -5.42 1.39
N GLY A 15 9.05 -5.73 1.55
CA GLY A 15 8.55 -6.71 2.52
C GLY A 15 8.19 -6.12 3.89
N VAL A 16 8.16 -4.80 4.02
CA VAL A 16 7.73 -4.15 5.26
C VAL A 16 6.20 -4.22 5.37
N ASP A 17 5.70 -4.56 6.56
CA ASP A 17 4.27 -4.49 6.86
C ASP A 17 3.70 -3.10 6.50
N PRO A 18 2.58 -3.01 5.75
CA PRO A 18 2.02 -1.72 5.32
C PRO A 18 1.65 -0.77 6.45
N ALA A 19 1.11 -1.28 7.57
CA ALA A 19 0.73 -0.44 8.70
C ALA A 19 1.96 0.15 9.39
N ASN A 20 2.99 -0.67 9.59
CA ASN A 20 4.28 -0.20 10.10
C ASN A 20 4.95 0.81 9.15
N ALA A 21 4.97 0.52 7.85
CA ALA A 21 5.53 1.41 6.83
C ALA A 21 4.83 2.77 6.82
N ALA A 22 3.50 2.81 6.92
CA ALA A 22 2.72 4.04 7.00
C ALA A 22 3.07 4.89 8.22
N SER A 23 3.29 4.26 9.38
CA SER A 23 3.69 4.98 10.58
C SER A 23 5.08 5.60 10.46
N LEU A 24 6.06 4.83 9.94
CA LEU A 24 7.44 5.30 9.76
C LEU A 24 7.57 6.50 8.83
N ILE A 25 6.69 6.63 7.83
CA ILE A 25 6.70 7.73 6.84
C ILE A 25 5.68 8.84 7.14
N GLY A 26 5.02 8.77 8.30
CA GLY A 26 4.05 9.76 8.78
C GLY A 26 2.80 9.84 7.89
N LEU A 27 2.24 8.67 7.59
CA LEU A 27 0.94 8.43 6.95
C LEU A 27 0.00 7.67 7.91
N ASP A 28 0.12 7.90 9.23
CA ASP A 28 -0.75 7.30 10.23
C ASP A 28 -2.24 7.59 9.93
N GLY A 29 -3.09 6.59 10.15
CA GLY A 29 -4.53 6.69 9.93
C GLY A 29 -5.00 6.54 8.48
N VAL A 30 -4.08 6.34 7.52
CA VAL A 30 -4.46 5.99 6.15
C VAL A 30 -5.03 4.56 6.13
N ARG A 31 -6.28 4.42 5.67
CA ARG A 31 -6.92 3.12 5.50
C ARG A 31 -6.38 2.42 4.25
N PHE A 32 -5.78 1.26 4.46
CA PHE A 32 -5.51 0.31 3.38
C PHE A 32 -6.83 -0.36 3.01
N THR A 33 -7.27 -0.15 1.78
CA THR A 33 -8.55 -0.69 1.30
C THR A 33 -8.46 -2.17 0.91
N GLY A 34 -7.25 -2.75 0.90
CA GLY A 34 -7.00 -4.11 0.43
C GLY A 34 -7.35 -4.33 -1.05
N LEU A 35 -7.65 -3.25 -1.78
CA LEU A 35 -8.09 -3.33 -3.16
C LEU A 35 -6.93 -3.76 -4.04
N GLN A 36 -7.10 -4.91 -4.68
CA GLN A 36 -6.25 -5.32 -5.77
C GLN A 36 -6.54 -4.42 -6.98
N PRO A 37 -5.50 -3.94 -7.70
CA PRO A 37 -5.69 -3.25 -8.97
C PRO A 37 -6.55 -4.10 -9.90
N VAL A 38 -7.50 -3.48 -10.61
CA VAL A 38 -8.37 -4.18 -11.56
C VAL A 38 -7.57 -4.92 -12.65
N SER A 39 -6.36 -4.45 -12.96
CA SER A 39 -5.42 -5.10 -13.88
C SER A 39 -4.78 -6.37 -13.33
N LEU A 40 -4.88 -6.63 -12.02
CA LEU A 40 -4.32 -7.79 -11.33
C LEU A 40 -5.41 -8.70 -10.74
N LYS A 41 -6.70 -8.35 -10.87
CA LYS A 41 -7.80 -9.26 -10.53
C LYS A 41 -7.81 -10.40 -11.53
N ASN A 42 -7.91 -11.65 -11.06
CA ASN A 42 -8.26 -12.72 -11.98
C ASN A 42 -9.71 -12.50 -12.44
N PRO A 43 -10.01 -12.70 -13.73
CA PRO A 43 -11.37 -12.60 -14.24
C PRO A 43 -12.34 -13.60 -13.58
N ASP A 44 -11.82 -14.62 -12.91
CA ASP A 44 -12.60 -15.66 -12.22
C ASP A 44 -12.87 -15.36 -10.73
N ASP A 45 -12.28 -14.28 -10.18
CA ASP A 45 -12.55 -13.81 -8.81
C ASP A 45 -13.77 -12.86 -8.83
N GLU A 46 -14.98 -13.40 -9.06
CA GLU A 46 -16.27 -12.69 -8.92
C GLU A 46 -17.15 -13.30 -7.83
#